data_AF-A0A9D8MFB8-F1
#
_entry.id   AF-A0A9D8MFB8-F1
#
_cell.length_a   1.000
_cell.length_b   1.000
_cell.length_c   1.000
_cell.angle_alpha   90.00
_cell.angle_beta   90.00
_cell.angle_gamma   90.00
#
_symmetry.space_group_name_H-M   'P 1'
#
loop_
_entity.id
_entity.type
_entity.pdbx_description
1 polymer ?
#
loop_
_entity_poly.entity_id
_entity_poly.type
_entity_poly.pdbx_seq_one_letter_code
_entity_poly.pdbx_strand_id
1 'polypeptide(L)'
;EPATTYHFRITATNDGGESFPTEVLSAVWQPEAKQTVLIVNGFHRLAAPAVVDNDSLQGFDLLADPGITYGTTAGWSGYQQCFDKRQMGIEGPGGLGFCGTELQGQYVAGNTFDYVRTHADAIATARRYNIVSCSSEALEADMMNLKHVDAIDLILGLEKHDADVLPTLPNYKAFSPQMQQVLRRFTSQHGRLLVSGANITSDMLAPSDREFLSALLKVAPCLNTDDFGNTFIARNRLAAVNGMGMSFDFHNTLNEKHYAAVSTDILLPLQPAYCALQYGDGSSAAVAYTGRDYKAFATGFPLECIRSQQARESVLRGIMQFLFAK
;
A
#
# COMPACT_ATOMS: atom_id res chain seq x y z
N GLU A 1 -23.31 -11.32 16.56
CA GLU A 1 -23.25 -10.66 17.87
C GLU A 1 -22.78 -9.22 17.68
N PRO A 2 -23.38 -8.25 18.38
CA PRO A 2 -22.88 -6.89 18.38
C PRO A 2 -21.47 -6.83 18.95
N ALA A 3 -20.68 -5.86 18.49
CA ALA A 3 -19.30 -5.59 18.90
C ALA A 3 -18.28 -6.71 18.64
N THR A 4 -18.65 -7.74 17.89
CA THR A 4 -17.76 -8.81 17.42
C THR A 4 -17.31 -8.51 16.00
N THR A 5 -16.01 -8.64 15.72
CA THR A 5 -15.48 -8.58 14.37
C THR A 5 -15.65 -9.93 13.68
N TYR A 6 -16.27 -9.91 12.51
CA TYR A 6 -16.44 -11.08 11.66
C TYR A 6 -15.51 -10.97 10.47
N HIS A 7 -14.89 -12.10 10.11
CA HIS A 7 -14.09 -12.24 8.91
C HIS A 7 -14.65 -13.38 8.06
N PHE A 8 -14.77 -13.14 6.75
CA PHE A 8 -15.36 -14.06 5.80
C PHE A 8 -14.43 -14.22 4.61
N ARG A 9 -14.33 -15.44 4.10
CA ARG A 9 -13.78 -15.76 2.78
C ARG A 9 -14.62 -16.87 2.19
N ILE A 10 -14.66 -16.95 0.88
CA ILE A 10 -15.46 -17.94 0.15
C ILE A 10 -14.50 -18.85 -0.60
N THR A 11 -14.76 -20.15 -0.56
CA THR A 11 -14.13 -21.16 -1.41
C THR A 11 -15.23 -21.93 -2.14
N ALA A 12 -14.95 -22.34 -3.37
CA ALA A 12 -15.82 -23.23 -4.12
C ALA A 12 -15.31 -24.67 -3.96
N THR A 13 -16.23 -25.63 -3.80
CA THR A 13 -15.88 -27.05 -3.69
C THR A 13 -16.58 -27.86 -4.77
N ASN A 14 -15.90 -28.90 -5.26
CA ASN A 14 -16.47 -29.95 -6.10
C ASN A 14 -15.80 -31.30 -5.76
N ASP A 15 -16.17 -32.37 -6.46
CA ASP A 15 -15.59 -33.71 -6.24
C ASP A 15 -14.08 -33.77 -6.45
N GLY A 16 -13.50 -32.80 -7.17
CA GLY A 16 -12.07 -32.70 -7.44
C GLY A 16 -11.27 -31.88 -6.43
N GLY A 17 -11.92 -31.14 -5.53
CA GLY A 17 -11.25 -30.37 -4.47
C GLY A 17 -11.88 -29.02 -4.16
N GLU A 18 -11.11 -28.18 -3.47
CA GLU A 18 -11.48 -26.83 -3.06
C GLU A 18 -10.68 -25.81 -3.87
N SER A 19 -11.32 -24.72 -4.29
CA SER A 19 -10.65 -23.61 -4.98
C SER A 19 -9.72 -22.85 -4.05
N PHE A 20 -8.88 -21.98 -4.60
CA PHE A 20 -8.30 -20.92 -3.80
C PHE A 20 -9.41 -20.07 -3.14
N PRO A 21 -9.20 -19.60 -1.91
CA PRO A 21 -10.15 -18.72 -1.25
C PRO A 21 -10.19 -17.35 -1.92
N THR A 22 -11.33 -16.67 -1.82
CA THR A 22 -11.39 -15.22 -2.01
C THR A 22 -10.52 -14.51 -0.97
N GLU A 23 -10.26 -13.22 -1.20
CA GLU A 23 -9.79 -12.33 -0.14
C GLU A 23 -10.71 -12.35 1.08
N VAL A 24 -10.15 -11.97 2.23
CA VAL A 24 -10.91 -11.86 3.47
C VAL A 24 -11.64 -10.52 3.54
N LEU A 25 -12.97 -10.60 3.65
CA LEU A 25 -13.83 -9.47 3.99
C LEU A 25 -14.07 -9.44 5.50
N SER A 26 -14.22 -8.24 6.05
CA SER A 26 -14.53 -7.99 7.45
C SER A 26 -15.80 -7.15 7.64
N ALA A 27 -16.54 -7.44 8.71
CA ALA A 27 -17.70 -6.66 9.14
C ALA A 27 -17.77 -6.55 10.66
N VAL A 28 -18.17 -5.38 11.15
CA VAL A 28 -18.44 -5.11 12.56
C VAL A 28 -19.72 -4.31 12.67
N TRP A 29 -20.66 -4.80 13.49
CA TRP A 29 -21.82 -4.04 13.89
C TRP A 29 -21.65 -3.53 15.32
N GLN A 30 -21.66 -2.21 15.49
CA GLN A 30 -21.62 -1.54 16.78
C GLN A 30 -22.95 -0.79 16.99
N PRO A 31 -23.82 -1.24 17.91
CA PRO A 31 -25.17 -0.68 18.07
C PRO A 31 -25.22 0.84 18.31
N GLU A 32 -24.23 1.39 19.01
CA GLU A 32 -24.15 2.82 19.33
C GLU A 32 -23.35 3.64 18.30
N ALA A 33 -22.81 2.99 17.27
CA ALA A 33 -22.02 3.67 16.25
C ALA A 33 -22.90 4.61 15.42
N LYS A 34 -22.42 5.84 15.26
CA LYS A 34 -23.05 6.86 14.42
C LYS A 34 -22.40 6.98 13.05
N GLN A 35 -21.26 6.33 12.87
CA GLN A 35 -20.48 6.36 11.64
C GLN A 35 -20.18 4.94 11.17
N THR A 36 -20.13 4.79 9.85
CA THR A 36 -19.73 3.56 9.17
C THR A 36 -18.46 3.80 8.36
N VAL A 37 -17.48 2.93 8.55
CA VAL A 37 -16.24 2.91 7.76
C VAL A 37 -16.32 1.77 6.74
N LEU A 38 -16.11 2.09 5.47
CA LEU A 38 -15.91 1.11 4.41
C LEU A 38 -14.40 0.90 4.22
N ILE A 39 -13.92 -0.31 4.51
CA ILE A 39 -12.53 -0.71 4.26
C ILE A 39 -12.47 -1.38 2.90
N VAL A 40 -11.62 -0.86 2.02
CA VAL A 40 -11.49 -1.31 0.64
C VAL A 40 -10.13 -1.95 0.48
N ASN A 41 -10.11 -3.23 0.11
CA ASN A 41 -8.86 -3.85 -0.32
C ASN A 41 -8.55 -3.40 -1.75
N GLY A 42 -7.48 -2.65 -1.91
CA GLY A 42 -6.95 -2.23 -3.20
C GLY A 42 -5.62 -2.92 -3.53
N PHE A 43 -5.12 -3.83 -2.69
CA PHE A 43 -3.79 -4.41 -2.83
C PHE A 43 -3.83 -5.81 -3.45
N HIS A 44 -3.72 -5.84 -4.77
CA HIS A 44 -3.80 -7.03 -5.61
C HIS A 44 -2.47 -7.37 -6.28
N ARG A 45 -1.51 -6.44 -6.27
CA ARG A 45 -0.26 -6.58 -6.99
C ARG A 45 0.47 -7.87 -6.61
N LEU A 46 0.78 -8.63 -7.65
CA LEU A 46 1.77 -9.70 -7.70
C LEU A 46 2.76 -9.34 -8.79
N ALA A 47 4.05 -9.42 -8.50
CA ALA A 47 5.09 -8.97 -9.42
C ALA A 47 6.38 -9.75 -9.26
N ALA A 48 7.10 -9.90 -10.38
CA ALA A 48 8.50 -10.29 -10.36
C ALA A 48 9.36 -9.16 -9.77
N PRO A 49 10.62 -9.44 -9.39
CA PRO A 49 11.57 -8.38 -9.05
C PRO A 49 11.78 -7.39 -10.20
N ALA A 50 12.28 -6.19 -9.88
CA ALA A 50 12.61 -5.18 -10.87
C ALA A 50 13.55 -5.75 -11.92
N VAL A 51 13.14 -5.65 -13.19
CA VAL A 51 13.92 -6.14 -14.33
C VAL A 51 14.87 -5.06 -14.78
N VAL A 52 16.15 -5.42 -14.94
CA VAL A 52 17.13 -4.60 -15.64
C VAL A 52 17.38 -5.29 -16.97
N ASP A 53 16.95 -4.71 -18.08
CA ASP A 53 17.24 -5.21 -19.42
C ASP A 53 17.41 -4.05 -20.41
N ASN A 54 18.66 -3.76 -20.76
CA ASN A 54 19.02 -2.71 -21.73
C ASN A 54 20.25 -3.14 -22.54
N ASP A 55 20.78 -2.26 -23.40
CA ASP A 55 21.89 -2.59 -24.30
C ASP A 55 23.14 -3.15 -23.61
N SER A 56 23.38 -2.80 -22.34
CA SER A 56 24.58 -3.19 -21.59
C SER A 56 24.32 -4.01 -20.34
N LEU A 57 23.14 -3.91 -19.73
CA LEU A 57 22.80 -4.54 -18.45
C LEU A 57 21.66 -5.56 -18.58
N GLN A 58 21.74 -6.65 -17.82
CA GLN A 58 20.71 -7.69 -17.71
C GLN A 58 20.63 -8.24 -16.28
N GLY A 59 19.42 -8.41 -15.75
CA GLY A 59 19.23 -9.06 -14.46
C GLY A 59 17.98 -8.65 -13.70
N PHE A 60 17.99 -8.95 -12.41
CA PHE A 60 16.93 -8.60 -11.47
C PHE A 60 17.49 -7.79 -10.29
N ASP A 61 17.00 -6.58 -10.09
CA ASP A 61 17.39 -5.70 -9.00
C ASP A 61 16.42 -5.80 -7.82
N LEU A 62 16.70 -6.74 -6.92
CA LEU A 62 15.92 -6.96 -5.70
C LEU A 62 16.01 -5.78 -4.71
N LEU A 63 16.99 -4.89 -4.83
CA LEU A 63 17.11 -3.70 -3.98
C LEU A 63 16.20 -2.56 -4.46
N ALA A 64 15.96 -2.48 -5.79
CA ALA A 64 15.01 -1.56 -6.37
C ALA A 64 13.56 -2.00 -6.07
N ASP A 65 13.21 -3.23 -6.41
CA ASP A 65 11.94 -3.86 -6.06
C ASP A 65 12.13 -5.40 -6.05
N PRO A 66 11.98 -6.08 -4.90
CA PRO A 66 12.07 -7.54 -4.83
C PRO A 66 10.87 -8.25 -5.46
N GLY A 67 9.87 -7.50 -5.93
CA GLY A 67 8.60 -8.03 -6.37
C GLY A 67 7.75 -8.46 -5.17
N ILE A 68 6.64 -9.13 -5.47
CA ILE A 68 5.78 -9.68 -4.43
C ILE A 68 5.07 -10.93 -4.95
N THR A 69 5.18 -12.01 -4.18
CA THR A 69 4.60 -13.31 -4.51
C THR A 69 3.24 -13.50 -3.82
N TYR A 70 2.45 -14.47 -4.27
CA TYR A 70 1.28 -14.90 -3.50
C TYR A 70 1.77 -15.77 -2.34
N GLY A 71 1.63 -15.26 -1.12
CA GLY A 71 1.99 -15.96 0.10
C GLY A 71 3.51 -16.05 0.28
N THR A 72 3.97 -17.04 1.01
CA THR A 72 5.39 -17.18 1.35
C THR A 72 6.17 -17.90 0.24
N THR A 73 7.37 -17.41 -0.07
CA THR A 73 8.32 -18.04 -1.00
C THR A 73 9.67 -18.31 -0.33
N ALA A 74 10.39 -19.34 -0.81
CA ALA A 74 11.76 -19.67 -0.40
C ALA A 74 12.74 -19.66 -1.61
N GLY A 75 12.38 -18.95 -2.68
CA GLY A 75 12.99 -19.11 -4.01
C GLY A 75 14.26 -18.31 -4.29
N TRP A 76 14.81 -17.55 -3.34
CA TRP A 76 15.88 -16.58 -3.61
C TRP A 76 17.23 -17.00 -3.03
N SER A 77 18.33 -16.75 -3.76
CA SER A 77 19.70 -16.93 -3.25
C SER A 77 20.23 -15.65 -2.62
N GLY A 78 20.26 -14.55 -3.36
CA GLY A 78 20.79 -13.28 -2.90
C GLY A 78 20.71 -12.21 -3.97
N TYR A 79 21.28 -11.05 -3.68
CA TYR A 79 21.23 -9.90 -4.59
C TYR A 79 22.18 -10.11 -5.76
N GLN A 80 21.72 -9.84 -6.98
CA GLN A 80 22.58 -9.88 -8.16
C GLN A 80 23.63 -8.77 -8.07
N GLN A 81 24.90 -9.12 -8.30
CA GLN A 81 26.05 -8.22 -8.18
C GLN A 81 26.62 -7.83 -9.54
N CYS A 82 26.48 -8.69 -10.55
CA CYS A 82 26.94 -8.40 -11.91
C CYS A 82 25.77 -8.41 -12.89
N PHE A 83 25.50 -7.24 -13.48
CA PHE A 83 24.48 -7.03 -14.50
C PHE A 83 25.06 -6.90 -15.92
N ASP A 84 26.39 -6.77 -16.09
CA ASP A 84 27.02 -6.48 -17.38
C ASP A 84 26.91 -7.65 -18.36
N LYS A 85 26.19 -7.44 -19.48
CA LYS A 85 25.99 -8.43 -20.56
C LYS A 85 27.30 -8.91 -21.17
N ARG A 86 28.38 -8.14 -21.08
CA ARG A 86 29.72 -8.53 -21.59
C ARG A 86 30.37 -9.62 -20.76
N GLN A 87 29.89 -9.85 -19.53
CA GLN A 87 30.38 -10.89 -18.62
C GLN A 87 29.63 -12.22 -18.79
N MET A 88 28.83 -12.36 -19.84
CA MET A 88 28.09 -13.59 -20.14
C MET A 88 29.06 -14.76 -20.42
N GLY A 89 28.78 -15.91 -19.81
CA GLY A 89 29.61 -17.11 -19.95
C GLY A 89 30.83 -17.18 -19.03
N ILE A 90 31.06 -16.16 -18.18
CA ILE A 90 32.07 -16.22 -17.12
C ILE A 90 31.45 -16.89 -15.89
N GLU A 91 32.14 -17.90 -15.35
CA GLU A 91 31.75 -18.58 -14.12
C GLU A 91 32.28 -17.86 -12.87
N GLY A 92 31.46 -17.78 -11.83
CA GLY A 92 31.86 -17.23 -10.53
C GLY A 92 31.79 -15.69 -10.42
N PRO A 93 32.46 -15.10 -9.41
CA PRO A 93 32.39 -13.67 -9.15
C PRO A 93 32.74 -12.81 -10.37
N GLY A 94 31.84 -11.90 -10.74
CA GLY A 94 31.99 -11.02 -11.91
C GLY A 94 31.32 -11.52 -13.18
N GLY A 95 30.86 -12.78 -13.24
CA GLY A 95 30.04 -13.28 -14.33
C GLY A 95 28.61 -12.73 -14.32
N LEU A 96 27.99 -12.57 -15.49
CA LEU A 96 26.60 -12.10 -15.59
C LEU A 96 25.66 -12.98 -14.75
N GLY A 97 24.83 -12.33 -13.91
CA GLY A 97 23.89 -13.04 -13.03
C GLY A 97 24.51 -13.57 -11.74
N PHE A 98 25.81 -13.38 -11.52
CA PHE A 98 26.44 -13.69 -10.24
C PHE A 98 25.74 -12.93 -9.11
N CYS A 99 25.36 -13.64 -8.06
CA CYS A 99 24.61 -13.12 -6.91
C CYS A 99 25.19 -13.60 -5.59
N GLY A 100 24.80 -12.93 -4.52
CA GLY A 100 25.12 -13.34 -3.16
C GLY A 100 24.30 -14.53 -2.65
N THR A 101 24.42 -14.79 -1.35
CA THR A 101 23.75 -15.89 -0.64
C THR A 101 22.89 -15.39 0.53
N GLU A 102 22.61 -14.09 0.59
CA GLU A 102 21.96 -13.44 1.74
C GLU A 102 20.53 -13.92 2.00
N LEU A 103 19.86 -14.46 0.97
CA LEU A 103 18.49 -14.95 1.02
C LEU A 103 18.39 -16.47 1.00
N GLN A 104 19.53 -17.19 0.92
CA GLN A 104 19.52 -18.66 0.93
C GLN A 104 18.89 -19.20 2.21
N GLY A 105 17.89 -20.07 2.04
CA GLY A 105 17.15 -20.67 3.15
C GLY A 105 16.22 -19.70 3.89
N GLN A 106 16.06 -18.47 3.39
CA GLN A 106 15.13 -17.49 3.95
C GLN A 106 13.74 -17.65 3.33
N TYR A 107 12.72 -17.66 4.18
CA TYR A 107 11.34 -17.50 3.74
C TYR A 107 11.01 -16.02 3.64
N VAL A 108 10.36 -15.63 2.54
CA VAL A 108 9.94 -14.27 2.27
C VAL A 108 8.42 -14.25 2.16
N ALA A 109 7.77 -13.50 3.04
CA ALA A 109 6.33 -13.28 3.01
C ALA A 109 5.94 -12.37 1.84
N GLY A 110 4.93 -12.80 1.09
CA GLY A 110 4.31 -12.05 0.01
C GLY A 110 2.91 -11.54 0.36
N ASN A 111 2.12 -11.26 -0.67
CA ASN A 111 0.75 -10.78 -0.55
C ASN A 111 -0.17 -11.92 -0.10
N THR A 112 -0.93 -11.69 0.98
CA THR A 112 -1.93 -12.65 1.48
C THR A 112 -3.36 -12.21 1.20
N PHE A 113 -3.57 -11.01 0.63
CA PHE A 113 -4.87 -10.42 0.32
C PHE A 113 -5.82 -10.25 1.52
N ASP A 114 -5.29 -10.31 2.75
CA ASP A 114 -6.08 -10.39 3.99
C ASP A 114 -6.02 -9.09 4.82
N TYR A 115 -5.57 -7.97 4.24
CA TYR A 115 -5.21 -6.78 5.02
C TYR A 115 -6.43 -5.95 5.50
N VAL A 116 -7.60 -6.18 4.92
CA VAL A 116 -8.89 -5.67 5.45
C VAL A 116 -9.10 -6.11 6.89
N ARG A 117 -8.78 -7.37 7.23
CA ARG A 117 -8.86 -7.87 8.62
C ARG A 117 -7.99 -7.02 9.54
N THR A 118 -6.74 -6.75 9.12
CA THR A 118 -5.78 -5.99 9.92
C THR A 118 -6.30 -4.59 10.25
N HIS A 119 -6.93 -3.91 9.29
CA HIS A 119 -7.53 -2.60 9.49
C HIS A 119 -8.82 -2.69 10.32
N ALA A 120 -9.70 -3.64 10.01
CA ALA A 120 -10.96 -3.84 10.70
C ALA A 120 -10.75 -4.10 12.20
N ASP A 121 -9.84 -5.02 12.55
CA ASP A 121 -9.52 -5.34 13.94
C ASP A 121 -8.98 -4.11 14.69
N ALA A 122 -8.07 -3.38 14.06
CA ALA A 122 -7.47 -2.19 14.65
C ALA A 122 -8.48 -1.06 14.88
N ILE A 123 -9.35 -0.79 13.90
CA ILE A 123 -10.41 0.23 14.01
C ILE A 123 -11.48 -0.22 15.01
N ALA A 124 -11.83 -1.51 15.04
CA ALA A 124 -12.83 -2.07 15.94
C ALA A 124 -12.46 -1.91 17.43
N THR A 125 -11.17 -1.82 17.76
CA THR A 125 -10.72 -1.52 19.13
C THR A 125 -11.25 -0.18 19.66
N ALA A 126 -11.66 0.75 18.78
CA ALA A 126 -12.32 1.99 19.19
C ALA A 126 -13.73 1.79 19.75
N ARG A 127 -14.42 0.69 19.36
CA ARG A 127 -15.82 0.38 19.70
C ARG A 127 -16.81 1.51 19.38
N ARG A 128 -16.56 2.26 18.30
CA ARG A 128 -17.33 3.47 17.95
C ARG A 128 -17.91 3.50 16.54
N TYR A 129 -17.52 2.55 15.70
CA TYR A 129 -17.80 2.58 14.27
C TYR A 129 -18.40 1.25 13.83
N ASN A 130 -19.38 1.32 12.93
CA ASN A 130 -19.71 0.17 12.10
C ASN A 130 -18.60 0.01 11.06
N ILE A 131 -18.26 -1.22 10.73
CA ILE A 131 -17.25 -1.53 9.72
C ILE A 131 -17.87 -2.47 8.71
N VAL A 132 -17.70 -2.14 7.44
CA VAL A 132 -17.98 -3.01 6.30
C VAL A 132 -16.77 -2.99 5.38
N SER A 133 -16.64 -3.99 4.52
CA SER A 133 -15.52 -4.03 3.57
C SER A 133 -15.91 -4.59 2.23
N CYS A 134 -15.10 -4.29 1.23
CA CYS A 134 -15.22 -4.80 -0.13
C CYS A 134 -13.86 -4.81 -0.83
N SER A 135 -13.81 -5.48 -1.98
CA SER A 135 -12.70 -5.34 -2.93
C SER A 135 -12.76 -3.98 -3.64
N SER A 136 -11.65 -3.54 -4.22
CA SER A 136 -11.65 -2.34 -5.07
C SER A 136 -12.49 -2.54 -6.33
N GLU A 137 -12.50 -3.74 -6.91
CA GLU A 137 -13.30 -4.06 -8.10
C GLU A 137 -14.81 -3.89 -7.83
N ALA A 138 -15.30 -4.35 -6.68
CA ALA A 138 -16.70 -4.17 -6.29
C ALA A 138 -17.06 -2.68 -6.12
N LEU A 139 -16.13 -1.89 -5.59
CA LEU A 139 -16.31 -0.45 -5.44
C LEU A 139 -16.30 0.28 -6.79
N GLU A 140 -15.35 -0.06 -7.67
CA GLU A 140 -15.23 0.51 -9.02
C GLU A 140 -16.40 0.13 -9.94
N ALA A 141 -16.95 -1.06 -9.76
CA ALA A 141 -18.13 -1.55 -10.49
C ALA A 141 -19.47 -1.01 -9.94
N ASP A 142 -19.44 -0.04 -9.00
CA ASP A 142 -20.62 0.58 -8.37
C ASP A 142 -21.56 -0.44 -7.68
N MET A 143 -21.01 -1.56 -7.18
CA MET A 143 -21.79 -2.59 -6.48
C MET A 143 -22.05 -2.24 -5.00
N MET A 144 -21.40 -1.19 -4.49
CA MET A 144 -21.48 -0.76 -3.10
C MET A 144 -22.40 0.45 -2.93
N ASN A 145 -23.34 0.36 -1.98
CA ASN A 145 -24.18 1.50 -1.61
C ASN A 145 -23.45 2.43 -0.63
N LEU A 146 -22.88 3.52 -1.13
CA LEU A 146 -22.11 4.47 -0.33
C LEU A 146 -22.97 5.47 0.48
N LYS A 147 -24.30 5.45 0.37
CA LYS A 147 -25.19 6.44 1.05
C LYS A 147 -25.06 6.45 2.57
N HIS A 148 -24.65 5.33 3.16
CA HIS A 148 -24.52 5.15 4.61
C HIS A 148 -23.07 4.94 5.05
N VAL A 149 -22.11 5.28 4.18
CA VAL A 149 -20.68 5.20 4.44
C VAL A 149 -20.17 6.60 4.74
N ASP A 150 -19.53 6.79 5.90
CA ASP A 150 -19.04 8.10 6.34
C ASP A 150 -17.54 8.31 6.07
N ALA A 151 -16.80 7.20 5.94
CA ALA A 151 -15.40 7.19 5.53
C ALA A 151 -15.05 5.96 4.70
N ILE A 152 -14.12 6.12 3.75
CA ILE A 152 -13.47 5.04 3.02
C ILE A 152 -12.03 4.93 3.54
N ASP A 153 -11.62 3.73 3.91
CA ASP A 153 -10.24 3.32 4.20
C ASP A 153 -9.74 2.46 3.04
N LEU A 154 -8.97 3.05 2.13
CA LEU A 154 -8.44 2.41 0.93
C LEU A 154 -7.01 1.89 1.18
N ILE A 155 -6.88 0.56 1.21
CA ILE A 155 -5.62 -0.14 1.45
C ILE A 155 -4.98 -0.44 0.09
N LEU A 156 -3.90 0.27 -0.22
CA LEU A 156 -3.16 0.08 -1.47
C LEU A 156 -1.88 -0.73 -1.28
N GLY A 157 -1.43 -1.07 -0.07
CA GLY A 157 -0.24 -1.91 0.12
C GLY A 157 0.96 -1.52 -0.76
N LEU A 158 1.43 -2.44 -1.62
CA LEU A 158 2.44 -2.16 -2.65
C LEU A 158 1.86 -1.99 -4.07
N GLU A 159 0.55 -1.76 -4.22
CA GLU A 159 -0.12 -1.53 -5.50
C GLU A 159 0.61 -0.46 -6.32
N LYS A 160 0.95 -0.80 -7.56
CA LYS A 160 1.52 0.10 -8.58
C LYS A 160 1.52 -0.58 -9.94
N HIS A 161 1.44 0.22 -10.99
CA HIS A 161 1.62 -0.24 -12.35
C HIS A 161 3.10 -0.48 -12.65
N ASP A 162 3.45 -1.72 -13.00
CA ASP A 162 4.80 -2.05 -13.47
C ASP A 162 4.84 -1.94 -15.01
N ALA A 163 5.28 -0.79 -15.50
CA ALA A 163 5.29 -0.47 -16.93
C ALA A 163 6.19 -1.41 -17.78
N ASP A 164 7.22 -2.00 -17.16
CA ASP A 164 8.22 -2.87 -17.82
C ASP A 164 7.83 -4.35 -17.82
N VAL A 165 6.62 -4.66 -17.35
CA VAL A 165 6.11 -6.03 -17.25
C VAL A 165 5.21 -6.34 -18.45
N LEU A 166 5.23 -7.60 -18.91
CA LEU A 166 4.51 -8.07 -20.11
C LEU A 166 3.09 -7.47 -20.22
N PRO A 167 2.65 -7.00 -21.41
CA PRO A 167 1.32 -6.39 -21.61
C PRO A 167 0.13 -7.27 -21.20
N THR A 168 0.37 -8.56 -20.98
CA THR A 168 -0.61 -9.57 -20.59
C THR A 168 -0.85 -9.64 -19.09
N LEU A 169 -0.05 -8.94 -18.27
CA LEU A 169 -0.21 -8.95 -16.81
C LEU A 169 -1.19 -7.87 -16.32
N PRO A 170 -1.85 -8.09 -15.18
CA PRO A 170 -2.87 -7.18 -14.67
C PRO A 170 -2.29 -5.78 -14.40
N ASN A 171 -3.06 -4.75 -14.71
CA ASN A 171 -2.69 -3.37 -14.44
C ASN A 171 -3.03 -3.01 -12.99
N TYR A 172 -2.03 -3.07 -12.11
CA TYR A 172 -2.13 -2.76 -10.69
C TYR A 172 -1.99 -1.25 -10.39
N LYS A 173 -2.62 -0.37 -11.18
CA LYS A 173 -2.52 1.08 -10.98
C LYS A 173 -3.14 1.46 -9.62
N ALA A 174 -2.39 2.16 -8.78
CA ALA A 174 -2.78 2.56 -7.43
C ALA A 174 -4.11 3.33 -7.39
N PHE A 175 -4.37 4.17 -8.41
CA PHE A 175 -5.67 4.78 -8.63
C PHE A 175 -6.08 4.65 -10.10
N SER A 176 -6.84 3.62 -10.41
CA SER A 176 -7.51 3.48 -11.70
C SER A 176 -8.40 4.71 -11.98
N PRO A 177 -8.70 5.02 -13.26
CA PRO A 177 -9.63 6.10 -13.60
C PRO A 177 -11.00 5.95 -12.90
N GLN A 178 -11.49 4.72 -12.75
CA GLN A 178 -12.73 4.38 -12.07
C GLN A 178 -12.64 4.68 -10.57
N MET A 179 -11.57 4.26 -9.90
CA MET A 179 -11.32 4.59 -8.49
C MET A 179 -11.28 6.11 -8.29
N GLN A 180 -10.58 6.83 -9.16
CA GLN A 180 -10.51 8.29 -9.10
C GLN A 180 -11.91 8.94 -9.18
N GLN A 181 -12.78 8.44 -10.06
CA GLN A 181 -14.16 8.92 -10.18
C GLN A 181 -15.00 8.62 -8.93
N VAL A 182 -14.91 7.39 -8.40
CA VAL A 182 -15.65 6.99 -7.19
C VAL A 182 -15.25 7.85 -6.00
N LEU A 183 -13.94 8.05 -5.78
CA LEU A 183 -13.43 8.83 -4.66
C LEU A 183 -13.80 10.32 -4.78
N ARG A 184 -13.75 10.91 -5.98
CA ARG A 184 -14.23 12.29 -6.23
C ARG A 184 -15.72 12.44 -5.92
N ARG A 185 -16.54 11.48 -6.36
CA ARG A 185 -17.98 11.48 -6.07
C ARG A 185 -18.23 11.38 -4.57
N PHE A 186 -17.52 10.49 -3.88
CA PHE A 186 -17.66 10.28 -2.44
C PHE A 186 -17.29 11.53 -1.62
N THR A 187 -16.15 12.17 -1.91
CA THR A 187 -15.74 13.39 -1.19
C THR A 187 -16.59 14.61 -1.54
N SER A 188 -17.14 14.69 -2.76
CA SER A 188 -18.11 15.74 -3.10
C SER A 188 -19.38 15.71 -2.25
N GLN A 189 -19.67 14.57 -1.63
CA GLN A 189 -20.77 14.37 -0.68
C GLN A 189 -20.30 14.41 0.78
N HIS A 190 -19.17 15.06 1.06
CA HIS A 190 -18.55 15.18 2.38
C HIS A 190 -18.02 13.87 2.98
N GLY A 191 -17.85 12.83 2.15
CA GLY A 191 -17.21 11.57 2.54
C GLY A 191 -15.72 11.77 2.91
N ARG A 192 -15.24 11.01 3.89
CA ARG A 192 -13.86 11.12 4.41
C ARG A 192 -12.95 10.02 3.88
N LEU A 193 -11.67 10.31 3.68
CA LEU A 193 -10.74 9.33 3.11
C LEU A 193 -9.59 9.01 4.08
N LEU A 194 -9.31 7.74 4.26
CA LEU A 194 -8.01 7.21 4.64
C LEU A 194 -7.46 6.47 3.42
N VAL A 195 -6.23 6.78 3.02
CA VAL A 195 -5.52 6.03 1.96
C VAL A 195 -4.13 5.67 2.45
N SER A 196 -3.74 4.40 2.36
CA SER A 196 -2.41 3.95 2.77
C SER A 196 -1.77 3.05 1.73
N GLY A 197 -0.53 3.32 1.35
CA GLY A 197 0.22 2.49 0.42
C GLY A 197 1.60 3.04 0.12
N ALA A 198 2.48 2.18 -0.40
CA ALA A 198 3.88 2.52 -0.67
C ALA A 198 4.07 3.37 -1.93
N ASN A 199 3.11 3.39 -2.86
CA ASN A 199 3.28 3.97 -4.21
C ASN A 199 2.16 4.97 -4.60
N ILE A 200 1.51 5.61 -3.63
CA ILE A 200 0.39 6.55 -3.84
C ILE A 200 0.72 7.66 -4.84
N THR A 201 1.94 8.20 -4.81
CA THR A 201 2.41 9.29 -5.68
C THR A 201 3.41 8.82 -6.72
N SER A 202 4.24 7.81 -6.46
CA SER A 202 5.21 7.33 -7.46
C SER A 202 4.55 6.64 -8.66
N ASP A 203 3.39 6.01 -8.48
CA ASP A 203 2.62 5.38 -9.56
C ASP A 203 1.79 6.39 -10.40
N MET A 204 1.61 7.59 -9.86
CA MET A 204 0.65 8.58 -10.37
C MET A 204 1.33 9.65 -11.21
N LEU A 205 1.94 9.23 -12.33
CA LEU A 205 2.87 10.05 -13.11
C LEU A 205 2.22 11.04 -14.08
N ALA A 206 1.06 10.73 -14.65
CA ALA A 206 0.44 11.57 -15.67
C ALA A 206 -0.03 12.92 -15.09
N PRO A 207 -0.09 14.01 -15.89
CA PRO A 207 -0.59 15.30 -15.41
C PRO A 207 -1.97 15.21 -14.74
N SER A 208 -2.90 14.41 -15.29
CA SER A 208 -4.22 14.15 -14.71
C SER A 208 -4.14 13.40 -13.37
N ASP A 209 -3.17 12.51 -13.21
CA ASP A 209 -2.92 11.79 -11.96
C ASP A 209 -2.42 12.76 -10.88
N ARG A 210 -1.52 13.67 -11.24
CA ARG A 210 -1.03 14.74 -10.35
C ARG A 210 -2.15 15.71 -9.94
N GLU A 211 -3.01 16.07 -10.89
CA GLU A 211 -4.20 16.89 -10.62
C GLU A 211 -5.17 16.16 -9.67
N PHE A 212 -5.39 14.87 -9.85
CA PHE A 212 -6.18 14.06 -8.93
C PHE A 212 -5.64 14.06 -7.50
N LEU A 213 -4.35 13.74 -7.34
CA LEU A 213 -3.71 13.67 -6.02
C LEU A 213 -3.73 15.03 -5.31
N SER A 214 -3.41 16.09 -6.04
CA SER A 214 -3.40 17.45 -5.49
C SER A 214 -4.81 17.95 -5.14
N ALA A 215 -5.81 17.63 -5.96
CA ALA A 215 -7.19 18.03 -5.71
C ALA A 215 -7.83 17.24 -4.56
N LEU A 216 -7.59 15.93 -4.47
CA LEU A 216 -8.31 15.05 -3.54
C LEU A 216 -7.53 14.81 -2.23
N LEU A 217 -6.27 14.39 -2.32
CA LEU A 217 -5.46 14.03 -1.15
C LEU A 217 -4.58 15.20 -0.67
N LYS A 218 -4.49 16.27 -1.47
CA LYS A 218 -3.63 17.43 -1.20
C LYS A 218 -2.15 17.03 -1.04
N VAL A 219 -1.70 16.11 -1.90
CA VAL A 219 -0.31 15.62 -1.92
C VAL A 219 0.34 15.83 -3.27
N ALA A 220 1.66 15.98 -3.25
CA ALA A 220 2.55 15.94 -4.40
C ALA A 220 3.70 14.94 -4.15
N PRO A 221 4.32 14.38 -5.20
CA PRO A 221 5.52 13.57 -5.03
C PRO A 221 6.68 14.44 -4.53
N CYS A 222 7.55 13.86 -3.71
CA CYS A 222 8.85 14.47 -3.43
C CYS A 222 9.77 14.28 -4.63
N LEU A 223 10.35 15.37 -5.15
CA LEU A 223 11.27 15.33 -6.29
C LEU A 223 12.68 15.69 -5.82
N ASN A 224 13.66 14.92 -6.25
CA ASN A 224 15.08 15.21 -6.09
C ASN A 224 15.74 15.28 -7.48
N THR A 225 16.88 15.97 -7.53
CA THR A 225 17.70 16.07 -8.74
C THR A 225 19.09 15.53 -8.42
N ASP A 226 19.61 14.65 -9.27
CA ASP A 226 20.98 14.13 -9.14
C ASP A 226 22.03 15.15 -9.60
N ASP A 227 23.32 14.81 -9.41
CA ASP A 227 24.45 15.67 -9.81
C ASP A 227 24.53 15.88 -11.34
N PHE A 228 23.77 15.12 -12.13
CA PHE A 228 23.69 15.21 -13.59
C PHE A 228 22.47 16.01 -14.07
N GLY A 229 21.66 16.54 -13.16
CA GLY A 229 20.48 17.33 -13.50
C GLY A 229 19.22 16.49 -13.80
N ASN A 230 19.24 15.18 -13.57
CA ASN A 230 18.07 14.32 -13.75
C ASN A 230 17.16 14.40 -12.53
N THR A 231 15.90 14.77 -12.75
CA THR A 231 14.88 14.78 -11.69
C THR A 231 14.19 13.43 -11.58
N PHE A 232 14.06 12.93 -10.35
CA PHE A 232 13.38 11.67 -10.03
C PHE A 232 12.52 11.82 -8.77
N ILE A 233 11.60 10.88 -8.57
CA ILE A 233 10.75 10.84 -7.37
C ILE A 233 11.58 10.28 -6.22
N ALA A 234 11.79 11.08 -5.18
CA ALA A 234 12.47 10.68 -3.98
C ALA A 234 11.61 9.68 -3.18
N ARG A 235 12.28 8.68 -2.61
CA ARG A 235 11.65 7.55 -1.92
C ARG A 235 12.32 7.36 -0.56
N ASN A 236 11.52 6.97 0.43
CA ASN A 236 12.04 6.57 1.73
C ASN A 236 12.37 5.06 1.74
N ARG A 237 13.46 4.70 2.43
CA ARG A 237 13.86 3.30 2.71
C ARG A 237 14.01 3.02 4.20
N LEU A 238 13.74 3.99 5.07
CA LEU A 238 13.82 3.84 6.52
C LEU A 238 12.52 3.24 7.08
N ALA A 239 12.65 2.39 8.09
CA ALA A 239 11.51 1.75 8.76
C ALA A 239 10.80 2.68 9.76
N ALA A 240 11.55 3.60 10.36
CA ALA A 240 11.09 4.40 11.48
C ALA A 240 10.13 5.50 11.03
N VAL A 241 9.04 5.65 11.77
CA VAL A 241 8.03 6.70 11.61
C VAL A 241 7.76 7.35 12.96
N ASN A 242 7.68 8.68 12.97
CA ASN A 242 7.43 9.51 14.13
C ASN A 242 6.20 10.39 13.91
N GLY A 243 5.37 10.55 14.93
CA GLY A 243 4.22 11.45 14.92
C GLY A 243 3.08 10.93 15.77
N MET A 244 2.03 11.74 15.94
CA MET A 244 0.90 11.42 16.83
C MET A 244 1.32 11.03 18.27
N GLY A 245 2.44 11.58 18.76
CA GLY A 245 2.98 11.28 20.10
C GLY A 245 3.64 9.90 20.24
N MET A 246 3.99 9.24 19.13
CA MET A 246 4.64 7.93 19.14
C MET A 246 5.72 7.80 18.07
N SER A 247 6.56 6.77 18.26
CA SER A 247 7.54 6.30 17.28
C SER A 247 7.32 4.80 17.08
N PHE A 248 7.31 4.35 15.83
CA PHE A 248 7.11 2.95 15.48
C PHE A 248 7.82 2.61 14.16
N ASP A 249 8.01 1.31 13.95
CA ASP A 249 8.59 0.77 12.72
C ASP A 249 7.56 -0.02 11.92
N PHE A 250 7.77 -0.07 10.61
CA PHE A 250 7.05 -0.98 9.71
C PHE A 250 7.99 -2.00 9.03
N HIS A 251 7.42 -3.06 8.47
CA HIS A 251 8.17 -4.06 7.71
C HIS A 251 8.68 -3.45 6.39
N ASN A 252 9.97 -3.11 6.33
CA ASN A 252 10.66 -2.54 5.16
C ASN A 252 11.83 -3.40 4.66
N THR A 253 12.03 -4.59 5.24
CA THR A 253 13.06 -5.56 4.84
C THR A 253 12.41 -6.91 4.61
N LEU A 254 12.90 -7.67 3.63
CA LEU A 254 12.41 -9.04 3.38
C LEU A 254 12.50 -9.89 4.65
N ASN A 255 11.42 -10.61 4.93
CA ASN A 255 11.28 -11.42 6.15
C ASN A 255 10.17 -12.46 5.98
N GLU A 256 10.11 -13.44 6.87
CA GLU A 256 9.13 -14.54 6.83
C GLU A 256 7.72 -14.17 7.34
N LYS A 257 7.56 -13.02 7.99
CA LYS A 257 6.36 -12.68 8.79
C LYS A 257 5.35 -11.83 8.04
N HIS A 258 5.82 -10.87 7.25
CA HIS A 258 4.96 -9.92 6.53
C HIS A 258 5.67 -9.39 5.29
N TYR A 259 4.91 -9.05 4.25
CA TYR A 259 5.48 -8.41 3.07
C TYR A 259 6.20 -7.11 3.46
N ALA A 260 7.24 -6.78 2.70
CA ALA A 260 8.13 -5.67 2.99
C ALA A 260 7.89 -4.49 2.07
N ALA A 261 7.56 -3.33 2.64
CA ALA A 261 7.56 -2.05 1.93
C ALA A 261 8.99 -1.50 1.86
N VAL A 262 9.83 -2.09 1.00
CA VAL A 262 11.28 -1.79 0.90
C VAL A 262 11.59 -0.37 0.42
N SER A 263 10.64 0.24 -0.29
CA SER A 263 10.70 1.62 -0.76
C SER A 263 9.29 2.20 -0.66
N THR A 264 9.17 3.39 -0.08
CA THR A 264 7.89 4.05 0.19
C THR A 264 7.90 5.49 -0.30
N ASP A 265 6.72 6.04 -0.59
CA ASP A 265 6.60 7.44 -1.04
C ASP A 265 6.85 8.43 0.08
N ILE A 266 7.52 9.53 -0.27
CA ILE A 266 7.54 10.74 0.55
C ILE A 266 6.45 11.67 0.04
N LEU A 267 5.44 11.92 0.87
CA LEU A 267 4.24 12.67 0.49
C LEU A 267 4.41 14.16 0.83
N LEU A 268 4.61 15.02 -0.18
CA LEU A 268 4.68 16.47 0.06
C LEU A 268 3.27 17.04 0.30
N PRO A 269 3.00 17.68 1.45
CA PRO A 269 1.70 18.29 1.71
C PRO A 269 1.51 19.55 0.86
N LEU A 270 0.34 19.66 0.21
CA LEU A 270 -0.11 20.87 -0.47
C LEU A 270 -1.08 21.63 0.43
N GLN A 271 -0.90 22.93 0.55
CA GLN A 271 -1.76 23.76 1.39
C GLN A 271 -3.25 23.62 1.01
N PRO A 272 -4.17 23.53 1.98
CA PRO A 272 -3.96 23.72 3.43
C PRO A 272 -3.68 22.41 4.21
N ALA A 273 -3.31 21.32 3.54
CA ALA A 273 -2.91 20.09 4.22
C ALA A 273 -1.53 20.21 4.87
N TYR A 274 -1.23 19.32 5.82
CA TYR A 274 0.00 19.34 6.59
C TYR A 274 0.57 17.93 6.80
N CYS A 275 1.88 17.86 7.06
CA CYS A 275 2.58 16.63 7.41
C CYS A 275 2.13 16.14 8.79
N ALA A 276 1.51 14.97 8.86
CA ALA A 276 0.98 14.38 10.09
C ALA A 276 1.94 13.35 10.72
N LEU A 277 2.73 12.65 9.90
CA LEU A 277 3.77 11.71 10.31
C LEU A 277 5.03 11.96 9.50
N GLN A 278 6.19 11.74 10.11
CA GLN A 278 7.50 11.87 9.48
C GLN A 278 8.24 10.54 9.50
N TYR A 279 9.03 10.25 8.47
CA TYR A 279 10.00 9.17 8.49
C TYR A 279 11.16 9.50 9.45
N GLY A 280 12.03 8.52 9.70
CA GLY A 280 13.18 8.68 10.61
C GLY A 280 14.16 9.80 10.21
N ASP A 281 14.16 10.22 8.94
CA ASP A 281 14.96 11.34 8.41
C ASP A 281 14.24 12.69 8.45
N GLY A 282 13.01 12.73 8.98
CA GLY A 282 12.18 13.93 9.05
C GLY A 282 11.35 14.21 7.78
N SER A 283 11.52 13.41 6.71
CA SER A 283 10.70 13.53 5.50
C SER A 283 9.25 13.13 5.76
N SER A 284 8.31 13.68 4.98
CA SER A 284 6.87 13.52 5.23
C SER A 284 6.37 12.11 4.87
N ALA A 285 5.95 11.36 5.88
CA ALA A 285 5.42 9.99 5.76
C ALA A 285 3.89 9.94 5.64
N ALA A 286 3.20 10.98 6.12
CA ALA A 286 1.75 11.08 5.99
C ALA A 286 1.29 12.52 5.89
N VAL A 287 0.23 12.76 5.13
CA VAL A 287 -0.39 14.06 4.95
C VAL A 287 -1.85 14.02 5.42
N ALA A 288 -2.22 15.01 6.22
CA ALA A 288 -3.57 15.19 6.72
C ALA A 288 -4.19 16.48 6.14
N TYR A 289 -5.40 16.34 5.62
CA TYR A 289 -6.21 17.44 5.11
C TYR A 289 -7.49 17.57 5.96
N THR A 290 -7.71 18.77 6.49
CA THR A 290 -8.91 19.11 7.27
C THR A 290 -9.68 20.27 6.63
N GLY A 291 -10.45 19.96 5.60
CA GLY A 291 -11.32 20.91 4.92
C GLY A 291 -12.67 21.10 5.63
N ARG A 292 -13.42 22.12 5.20
CA ARG A 292 -14.85 22.29 5.56
C ARG A 292 -15.76 21.41 4.71
N ASP A 293 -15.27 21.01 3.55
CA ASP A 293 -15.87 20.12 2.57
C ASP A 293 -15.67 18.64 2.98
N TYR A 294 -14.44 18.19 3.16
CA TYR A 294 -14.16 16.83 3.62
C TYR A 294 -12.83 16.75 4.37
N LYS A 295 -12.50 15.56 4.87
CA LYS A 295 -11.21 15.26 5.49
C LYS A 295 -10.55 14.09 4.79
N ALA A 296 -9.23 14.16 4.66
CA ALA A 296 -8.44 13.07 4.09
C ALA A 296 -7.16 12.86 4.91
N PHE A 297 -6.72 11.61 5.00
CA PHE A 297 -5.45 11.23 5.59
C PHE A 297 -4.78 10.23 4.66
N ALA A 298 -3.58 10.56 4.17
CA ALA A 298 -2.83 9.71 3.25
C ALA A 298 -1.49 9.33 3.88
N THR A 299 -1.09 8.06 3.80
CA THR A 299 0.22 7.58 4.27
C THR A 299 1.03 7.03 3.10
N GLY A 300 2.30 7.44 3.00
CA GLY A 300 3.24 6.98 1.98
C GLY A 300 3.76 5.56 2.21
N PHE A 301 3.34 4.92 3.30
CA PHE A 301 3.62 3.53 3.65
C PHE A 301 2.32 2.78 3.99
N PRO A 302 2.27 1.45 3.86
CA PRO A 302 1.10 0.66 4.22
C PRO A 302 0.92 0.56 5.75
N LEU A 303 -0.30 0.79 6.25
CA LEU A 303 -0.59 0.78 7.69
C LEU A 303 -0.58 -0.65 8.26
N GLU A 304 -0.92 -1.64 7.45
CA GLU A 304 -0.82 -3.06 7.77
C GLU A 304 0.62 -3.52 8.01
N CYS A 305 1.62 -2.84 7.40
CA CYS A 305 3.04 -3.14 7.62
C CYS A 305 3.57 -2.69 8.98
N ILE A 306 2.82 -1.92 9.78
CA ILE A 306 3.25 -1.51 11.13
C ILE A 306 3.47 -2.76 11.99
N ARG A 307 4.71 -2.95 12.49
CA ARG A 307 5.14 -4.19 13.16
C ARG A 307 4.41 -4.42 14.48
N SER A 308 4.29 -3.37 15.28
CA SER A 308 3.62 -3.43 16.58
C SER A 308 2.11 -3.33 16.40
N GLN A 309 1.38 -4.37 16.81
CA GLN A 309 -0.08 -4.36 16.82
C GLN A 309 -0.64 -3.18 17.64
N GLN A 310 -0.08 -2.92 18.82
CA GLN A 310 -0.51 -1.81 19.68
C GLN A 310 -0.29 -0.45 19.00
N ALA A 311 0.84 -0.27 18.30
CA ALA A 311 1.11 0.94 17.55
C ALA A 311 0.10 1.08 16.40
N ARG A 312 -0.14 0.01 15.63
CA ARG A 312 -1.09 -0.01 14.52
C ARG A 312 -2.53 0.33 14.97
N GLU A 313 -3.00 -0.27 16.05
CA GLU A 313 -4.28 0.04 16.68
C GLU A 313 -4.37 1.50 17.11
N SER A 314 -3.30 2.05 17.69
CA SER A 314 -3.29 3.43 18.16
C SER A 314 -3.24 4.43 17.00
N VAL A 315 -2.48 4.13 15.95
CA VAL A 315 -2.40 4.92 14.70
C VAL A 315 -3.75 4.95 14.01
N LEU A 316 -4.36 3.80 13.70
CA LEU A 316 -5.64 3.74 13.01
C LEU A 316 -6.77 4.39 13.82
N ARG A 317 -6.81 4.20 15.15
CA ARG A 317 -7.76 4.93 16.01
C ARG A 317 -7.55 6.44 15.96
N GLY A 318 -6.31 6.90 16.01
CA GLY A 318 -5.97 8.33 15.92
C GLY A 318 -6.43 8.94 14.60
N ILE A 319 -6.20 8.23 13.49
CA ILE A 319 -6.65 8.65 12.15
C ILE A 319 -8.19 8.72 12.09
N MET A 320 -8.90 7.70 12.59
CA MET A 320 -10.37 7.72 12.61
C MET A 320 -10.92 8.86 13.46
N GLN A 321 -10.30 9.14 14.60
CA GLN A 321 -10.66 10.30 15.43
C GLN A 321 -10.44 11.62 14.69
N PHE A 322 -9.34 11.76 13.95
CA PHE A 322 -9.07 12.93 13.11
C PHE A 322 -10.15 13.11 12.02
N LEU A 323 -10.46 12.04 11.28
CA LEU A 323 -11.44 12.08 10.19
C LEU A 323 -12.84 12.44 10.70
N PHE A 324 -13.25 11.93 11.85
CA PHE A 324 -14.57 12.19 12.43
C PHE A 324 -14.60 13.33 13.45
N ALA A 325 -13.49 14.05 13.66
CA ALA A 325 -13.48 15.25 14.48
C ALA A 325 -14.45 16.29 13.89
N LYS A 326 -15.14 17.02 14.77
CA LYS A 326 -16.02 18.13 14.38
C LYS A 326 -15.22 19.35 13.93
#